data_AF-A0A496MU86-F1
#
_entry.id   AF-A0A496MU86-F1
#
_cell.length_a   1.000
_cell.length_b   1.000
_cell.length_c   1.000
_cell.angle_alpha   90.00
_cell.angle_beta   90.00
_cell.angle_gamma   90.00
#
_symmetry.space_group_name_H-M   'P 1'
#
loop_
_entity.id
_entity.type
_entity.pdbx_description
1 polymer ?
#
loop_
_entity_poly.entity_id
_entity_poly.type
_entity_poly.pdbx_seq_one_letter_code
_entity_poly.pdbx_strand_id
1 'polypeptide(L)'
;MEFSTITLKVIENGIRQQKVFQGMKIYSRTIPADDQTTITHQRIYTTPKGNFVFHQHTRPNWEGYWREDENRVMPQDIEESTMLKICSSLDELDDTIPTPVLASLASKVAQDEIVEYLDI
;
A
#
# COMPACT_ATOMS: atom_id res chain seq x y z
N MET A 1 -12.17 -12.57 -13.09
CA MET A 1 -11.00 -11.94 -12.46
C MET A 1 -9.71 -12.47 -13.06
N GLU A 2 -8.88 -11.60 -13.64
CA GLU A 2 -7.53 -11.95 -14.09
C GLU A 2 -6.50 -11.54 -13.03
N PHE A 3 -5.59 -12.46 -12.71
CA PHE A 3 -4.51 -12.21 -11.77
C PHE A 3 -3.22 -11.90 -12.53
N SER A 4 -2.41 -11.00 -11.98
CA SER A 4 -1.12 -10.62 -12.53
C SER A 4 0.00 -10.90 -11.53
N THR A 5 1.23 -10.99 -12.03
CA THR A 5 2.41 -11.08 -11.18
C THR A 5 2.63 -9.74 -10.47
N ILE A 6 2.41 -9.72 -9.16
CA ILE A 6 2.68 -8.57 -8.30
C ILE A 6 4.08 -8.73 -7.70
N THR A 7 4.89 -7.67 -7.80
CA THR A 7 6.19 -7.57 -7.14
C THR A 7 6.18 -6.40 -6.16
N LEU A 8 6.41 -6.68 -4.88
CA LEU A 8 6.43 -5.68 -3.81
C LEU A 8 7.83 -5.56 -3.24
N LYS A 9 8.24 -4.31 -2.99
CA LYS A 9 9.43 -4.01 -2.18
C LYS A 9 9.05 -4.06 -0.71
N VAL A 10 9.83 -4.79 0.08
CA VAL A 10 9.64 -4.94 1.52
C VAL A 10 10.97 -4.70 2.21
N ILE A 11 10.94 -3.94 3.29
CA ILE A 11 12.06 -3.67 4.17
C ILE A 11 11.78 -4.41 5.48
N GLU A 12 12.54 -5.46 5.74
CA GLU A 12 12.46 -6.27 6.97
C GLU A 12 13.83 -6.24 7.64
N ASN A 13 13.89 -5.76 8.88
CA ASN A 13 15.14 -5.64 9.66
C ASN A 13 16.25 -4.88 8.91
N GLY A 14 15.90 -3.80 8.21
CA GLY A 14 16.83 -3.01 7.40
C GLY A 14 17.23 -3.65 6.06
N ILE A 15 16.78 -4.86 5.76
CA ILE A 15 17.09 -5.57 4.51
C ILE A 15 15.98 -5.32 3.50
N ARG A 16 16.37 -4.75 2.35
CA ARG A 16 15.49 -4.59 1.19
C ARG A 16 15.31 -5.93 0.47
N GLN A 17 14.07 -6.39 0.39
CA GLN A 17 13.65 -7.62 -0.25
C GLN A 17 12.58 -7.36 -1.32
N GLN A 18 12.41 -8.33 -2.21
CA GLN A 18 11.27 -8.40 -3.11
C GLN A 18 10.40 -9.59 -2.74
N LYS A 19 9.09 -9.35 -2.62
CA LYS A 19 8.09 -10.42 -2.49
C LYS A 19 7.31 -10.48 -3.81
N VAL A 20 7.15 -11.69 -4.36
CA VAL A 20 6.51 -11.92 -5.66
C VAL A 20 5.35 -12.91 -5.49
N PHE A 21 4.18 -12.58 -6.01
CA PHE A 21 2.98 -13.43 -5.94
C PHE A 21 2.01 -13.12 -7.08
N GLN A 22 1.05 -14.01 -7.31
CA GLN A 22 -0.09 -13.75 -8.21
C GLN A 22 -1.19 -13.02 -7.45
N GLY A 23 -1.65 -11.89 -7.97
CA GLY A 23 -2.66 -11.07 -7.31
C GLY A 23 -3.36 -10.08 -8.22
N MET A 24 -4.45 -9.52 -7.71
CA MET A 24 -5.22 -8.44 -8.35
C MET A 24 -5.35 -7.32 -7.32
N LYS A 25 -4.93 -6.11 -7.68
CA LYS A 25 -5.01 -4.94 -6.80
C LYS A 25 -6.47 -4.54 -6.66
N ILE A 26 -6.95 -4.43 -5.43
CA ILE A 26 -8.36 -4.13 -5.11
C ILE A 26 -8.51 -2.78 -4.41
N TYR A 27 -7.40 -2.27 -3.86
CA TYR A 27 -7.36 -1.02 -3.12
C TYR A 27 -5.99 -0.37 -3.30
N SER A 28 -5.99 0.95 -3.41
CA SER A 28 -4.78 1.76 -3.37
C SER A 28 -5.09 3.12 -2.77
N ARG A 29 -4.23 3.60 -1.88
CA ARG A 29 -4.31 4.93 -1.30
C ARG A 29 -2.92 5.51 -1.12
N THR A 30 -2.79 6.81 -1.36
CA THR A 30 -1.59 7.59 -1.08
C THR A 30 -1.92 8.61 0.00
N ILE A 31 -1.11 8.65 1.05
CA ILE A 31 -1.32 9.48 2.23
C ILE A 31 -0.04 10.29 2.45
N PRO A 32 0.00 11.58 2.11
CA PRO A 32 1.10 12.44 2.53
C PRO A 32 1.03 12.64 4.06
N ALA A 33 2.19 12.70 4.71
CA ALA A 33 2.26 13.14 6.11
C ALA A 33 1.91 14.64 6.22
N ASP A 34 1.45 15.07 7.40
CA ASP A 34 1.04 16.46 7.64
C ASP A 34 2.19 17.47 7.42
N ASP A 35 3.40 17.07 7.83
CA ASP A 35 4.65 17.82 7.60
C ASP A 35 5.16 17.70 6.15
N GLN A 36 4.50 16.88 5.33
CA GLN A 36 4.82 16.57 3.94
C GLN A 36 6.23 16.01 3.73
N THR A 37 6.90 15.51 4.77
CA THR A 37 8.26 14.93 4.65
C THR A 37 8.21 13.51 4.11
N THR A 38 7.11 12.80 4.34
CA THR A 38 6.90 11.42 3.88
C THR A 38 5.58 11.24 3.14
N ILE A 39 5.53 10.19 2.34
CA ILE A 39 4.32 9.68 1.70
C ILE A 39 4.18 8.20 2.04
N THR A 40 3.00 7.81 2.50
CA THR A 40 2.63 6.43 2.76
C THR A 40 1.71 5.92 1.65
N HIS A 41 2.13 4.85 0.98
CA HIS A 41 1.31 4.13 0.02
C HIS A 41 0.73 2.87 0.67
N GLN A 42 -0.59 2.74 0.65
CA GLN A 42 -1.31 1.55 1.12
C GLN A 42 -1.96 0.85 -0.06
N ARG A 43 -1.81 -0.47 -0.15
CA ARG A 43 -2.39 -1.30 -1.21
C ARG A 43 -2.94 -2.59 -0.63
N ILE A 44 -4.06 -3.05 -1.16
CA ILE A 44 -4.58 -4.40 -0.86
C ILE A 44 -4.72 -5.13 -2.19
N TYR A 45 -4.30 -6.39 -2.17
CA TYR A 45 -4.44 -7.31 -3.29
C TYR A 45 -5.27 -8.50 -2.85
N THR A 46 -6.12 -9.01 -3.73
CA THR A 46 -6.67 -10.37 -3.60
C THR A 46 -5.78 -11.35 -4.36
N THR A 47 -5.72 -12.59 -3.92
CA THR A 47 -4.91 -13.66 -4.51
C THR A 47 -5.78 -14.77 -5.09
N PRO A 48 -5.28 -15.62 -5.99
CA PRO A 48 -6.03 -16.77 -6.52
C PRO A 48 -6.52 -17.74 -5.44
N LYS A 49 -5.87 -17.76 -4.27
CA LYS A 49 -6.24 -18.60 -3.13
C LYS A 49 -7.27 -17.95 -2.20
N GLY A 50 -7.78 -16.76 -2.54
CA GLY A 50 -8.77 -16.03 -1.73
C GLY A 50 -8.19 -15.26 -0.55
N ASN A 51 -6.87 -15.25 -0.36
CA ASN A 51 -6.23 -14.42 0.67
C ASN A 51 -6.09 -12.98 0.20
N PHE A 52 -6.02 -12.06 1.16
CA PHE A 52 -5.67 -10.67 0.96
C PHE A 52 -4.21 -10.42 1.32
N VAL A 53 -3.51 -9.63 0.51
CA VAL A 53 -2.17 -9.13 0.81
C VAL A 53 -2.26 -7.63 1.00
N PHE A 54 -2.05 -7.17 2.23
CA PHE A 54 -1.89 -5.76 2.53
C PHE A 54 -0.43 -5.37 2.47
N HIS A 55 -0.14 -4.27 1.77
CA HIS A 55 1.18 -3.68 1.68
C HIS A 55 1.10 -2.20 1.98
N GLN A 56 1.90 -1.77 2.95
CA GLN A 56 2.18 -0.37 3.23
C GLN A 56 3.65 -0.10 2.97
N HIS A 57 3.96 0.98 2.25
CA HIS A 57 5.31 1.49 2.07
C HIS A 57 5.32 2.98 2.35
N THR A 58 6.04 3.38 3.39
CA THR A 58 6.30 4.77 3.72
C THR A 58 7.66 5.14 3.18
N ARG A 59 7.72 6.22 2.40
CA ARG A 59 8.93 6.69 1.75
C ARG A 59 9.08 8.21 1.88
N PRO A 60 10.29 8.74 1.71
CA PRO A 60 10.50 10.18 1.64
C PRO A 60 9.64 10.82 0.54
N ASN A 61 9.08 11.98 0.83
CA ASN A 61 8.34 12.80 -0.12
C ASN A 61 9.30 13.68 -0.93
N TRP A 62 9.68 13.20 -2.12
CA TRP A 62 10.55 13.96 -3.02
C TRP A 62 9.88 15.20 -3.63
N GLU A 63 8.54 15.28 -3.67
CA GLU A 63 7.84 16.46 -4.18
C GLU A 63 7.89 17.62 -3.18
N GLY A 64 7.81 17.32 -1.88
CA GLY A 64 7.94 18.30 -0.80
C GLY A 64 9.34 18.92 -0.70
N TYR A 65 10.38 18.23 -1.19
CA TYR A 65 11.78 18.67 -1.14
C TYR A 65 12.07 19.95 -1.93
N TRP A 66 11.31 20.23 -3.00
CA TRP A 66 11.52 21.40 -3.86
C TRP A 66 11.02 22.71 -3.22
N ARG A 67 10.52 22.69 -1.98
CA ARG A 67 10.16 23.90 -1.24
C ARG A 67 11.41 24.57 -0.64
N GLU A 68 11.48 25.89 -0.76
CA GLU A 68 12.55 26.71 -0.15
C GLU A 68 12.28 26.87 1.36
N ASP A 69 12.90 26.02 2.18
CA ASP A 69 12.92 26.12 3.64
C ASP A 69 14.33 25.79 4.15
N GLU A 70 14.89 26.66 5.00
CA GLU A 70 16.23 26.50 5.59
C GLU A 70 16.32 25.33 6.58
N ASN A 71 15.20 24.90 7.18
CA ASN A 71 15.14 23.78 8.13
C ASN A 71 14.66 22.45 7.51
N ARG A 72 14.70 22.33 6.19
CA ARG A 72 14.18 21.15 5.48
C ARG A 72 14.94 19.88 5.85
N VAL A 73 14.20 18.81 6.14
CA VAL A 73 14.75 17.46 6.28
C VAL A 73 15.14 16.96 4.89
N MET A 74 16.38 16.48 4.73
CA MET A 74 16.78 15.88 3.46
C MET A 74 16.06 14.54 3.26
N PRO A 75 15.45 14.27 2.09
CA PRO A 75 14.77 13.00 1.82
C PRO A 75 15.65 11.77 2.04
N GLN A 76 16.97 11.90 1.86
CA GLN A 76 17.94 10.83 2.07
C GLN A 76 18.12 10.42 3.54
N ASP A 77 17.79 11.32 4.48
CA ASP A 77 17.93 11.10 5.92
C ASP A 77 16.66 10.49 6.53
N ILE A 78 15.60 10.35 5.73
CA ILE A 78 14.34 9.76 6.14
C ILE A 78 14.38 8.26 5.86
N GLU A 79 14.22 7.46 6.91
CA GLU A 79 14.13 6.01 6.77
C GLU A 79 12.83 5.58 6.09
N GLU A 80 12.95 4.70 5.10
CA GLU A 80 11.82 4.01 4.51
C GLU A 80 11.37 2.87 5.42
N SER A 81 10.06 2.61 5.47
CA SER A 81 9.50 1.48 6.21
C SER A 81 8.41 0.78 5.42
N THR A 82 8.22 -0.51 5.72
CA THR A 82 7.15 -1.30 5.10
C THR A 82 6.42 -2.15 6.10
N MET A 83 5.12 -2.35 5.86
CA MET A 83 4.31 -3.35 6.53
C MET A 83 3.70 -4.28 5.48
N LEU A 84 3.85 -5.58 5.69
CA LEU A 84 3.23 -6.60 4.85
C LEU A 84 2.40 -7.51 5.75
N LYS A 85 1.11 -7.64 5.46
CA LYS A 85 0.22 -8.60 6.13
C LYS A 85 -0.44 -9.49 5.08
N ILE A 86 -0.56 -10.78 5.39
CA ILE A 86 -1.34 -11.73 4.60
C ILE A 86 -2.52 -12.12 5.48
N CYS A 87 -3.72 -11.84 5.02
CA CYS A 87 -4.95 -11.98 5.80
C CYS A 87 -5.93 -12.90 5.07
N SER A 88 -6.72 -13.64 5.83
CA SER A 88 -7.82 -14.44 5.30
C SER A 88 -9.11 -13.64 5.19
N SER A 89 -9.28 -12.59 6.01
CA SER A 89 -10.37 -11.61 5.95
C SER A 89 -9.83 -10.18 5.88
N LEU A 90 -10.62 -9.27 5.29
CA LEU A 90 -10.35 -7.83 5.34
C LEU A 90 -10.50 -7.25 6.75
N ASP A 91 -11.26 -7.91 7.63
CA ASP A 91 -11.46 -7.46 9.01
C ASP A 91 -10.16 -7.50 9.82
N GLU A 92 -9.19 -8.35 9.45
CA GLU A 92 -7.85 -8.41 10.07
C GLU A 92 -7.00 -7.15 9.82
N LEU A 93 -7.52 -6.19 9.05
CA LEU A 93 -6.89 -4.91 8.74
C LEU A 93 -7.55 -3.73 9.47
N ASP A 94 -8.51 -3.97 10.37
CA ASP A 94 -9.25 -2.94 11.11
C ASP A 94 -8.36 -1.98 11.92
N ASP A 95 -7.27 -2.48 12.50
CA ASP A 95 -6.26 -1.69 13.21
C ASP A 95 -5.44 -0.77 12.29
N THR A 96 -5.53 -0.96 10.97
CA THR A 96 -4.65 -0.30 9.98
C THR A 96 -5.42 0.53 8.96
N ILE A 97 -6.61 0.07 8.56
CA ILE A 97 -7.47 0.70 7.56
C ILE A 97 -8.80 1.07 8.21
N PRO A 98 -9.30 2.31 8.01
CA PRO A 98 -10.57 2.72 8.61
C PRO A 98 -11.72 1.79 8.24
N THR A 99 -12.52 1.40 9.23
CA THR A 99 -13.66 0.48 9.09
C THR A 99 -14.61 0.82 7.92
N PRO A 100 -14.98 2.10 7.65
CA PRO A 100 -15.83 2.42 6.51
C PRO A 100 -15.21 2.05 5.16
N VAL A 101 -13.89 2.14 5.04
CA VAL A 101 -13.15 1.77 3.83
C VAL A 101 -13.16 0.26 3.65
N LEU A 102 -12.91 -0.50 4.73
CA LEU A 102 -12.95 -1.97 4.70
C LEU A 102 -14.35 -2.48 4.33
N ALA A 103 -15.41 -1.90 4.91
CA ALA A 103 -16.79 -2.28 4.59
C ALA A 103 -17.12 -2.02 3.11
N SER A 104 -16.73 -0.86 2.56
CA SER A 104 -16.91 -0.56 1.14
C SER A 104 -16.13 -1.53 0.25
N LEU A 105 -14.90 -1.86 0.62
CA LEU A 105 -14.06 -2.80 -0.12
C LEU A 105 -14.65 -4.21 -0.11
N ALA A 106 -15.11 -4.69 1.05
CA ALA A 106 -15.75 -5.99 1.20
C ALA A 106 -17.01 -6.12 0.32
N SER A 107 -17.84 -5.07 0.28
CA SER A 107 -19.01 -5.03 -0.61
C SER A 107 -18.61 -5.16 -2.09
N LYS A 108 -17.59 -4.42 -2.55
CA LYS A 108 -17.10 -4.48 -3.93
C LYS A 108 -16.53 -5.85 -4.29
N VAL A 109 -15.79 -6.48 -3.36
CA VAL A 109 -15.24 -7.83 -3.54
C VAL A 109 -16.37 -8.86 -3.67
N ALA A 110 -17.40 -8.78 -2.82
CA ALA A 110 -18.54 -9.69 -2.85
C ALA A 110 -19.38 -9.58 -4.13
N GLN A 111 -19.39 -8.41 -4.76
CA GLN A 111 -20.13 -8.13 -5.99
C GLN A 111 -19.29 -8.37 -7.27
N ASP A 112 -18.04 -8.81 -7.14
CA ASP A 112 -17.06 -8.87 -8.24
C ASP A 112 -16.89 -7.54 -9.00
N GLU A 113 -17.16 -6.42 -8.32
CA GLU A 113 -17.07 -5.04 -8.84
C GLU A 113 -15.65 -4.46 -8.69
N ILE A 114 -14.63 -5.31 -8.67
CA ILE A 114 -13.24 -4.85 -8.54
C ILE A 114 -12.72 -4.49 -9.94
N VAL A 115 -13.08 -3.31 -10.39
CA VAL A 115 -12.73 -2.80 -11.71
C VAL A 115 -11.69 -1.69 -11.57
N GLU A 116 -10.42 -2.05 -11.66
CA GLU A 116 -9.40 -1.12 -12.15
C GLU A 116 -8.69 -1.80 -13.34
N TYR A 117 -9.37 -1.87 -14.49
CA TYR A 117 -8.70 -2.11 -15.77
C TYR A 117 -8.02 -0.80 -16.18
N LEU A 118 -6.75 -0.65 -15.82
CA LEU A 118 -5.92 0.42 -16.37
C LEU A 118 -5.41 -0.06 -17.73
N ASP A 119 -6.00 0.45 -18.80
CA ASP A 119 -5.46 0.37 -20.15
C ASP A 119 -4.38 1.46 -20.27
N ILE A 120 -3.15 1.13 -19.86
CA ILE A 120 -1.96 2.00 -19.92
C ILE A 120 -0.83 1.34 -20.70
#